data_AF-A0A093Y643-F1
#
_entry.id   AF-A0A093Y643-F1
#
_cell.length_a   1.000
_cell.length_b   1.000
_cell.length_c   1.000
_cell.angle_alpha   90.00
_cell.angle_beta   90.00
_cell.angle_gamma   90.00
#
_symmetry.space_group_name_H-M   'P 1'
#
loop_
_entity.id
_entity.type
_entity.pdbx_description
1 polymer ?
#
loop_
_entity_poly.entity_id
_entity_poly.type
_entity_poly.pdbx_seq_one_letter_code
_entity_poly.pdbx_strand_id
1 'polypeptide(L)'
;MPKYFIPQKRGAHRIACIALYRALLSKCRLIDIPPSFHRGDVPPIKYIIRRQFRRNAHVTSAPLLVAALRVGYEAEELLYTASTGDGAAHSK
;
A
#
# COMPACT_ATOMS: atom_id res chain seq x y z
N MET A 1 -5.69 33.01 -4.41
CA MET A 1 -5.26 32.47 -3.10
C MET A 1 -4.85 31.01 -3.28
N PRO A 2 -3.67 30.56 -2.82
CA PRO A 2 -3.32 29.15 -2.92
C PRO A 2 -4.21 28.34 -1.96
N LYS A 3 -4.94 27.37 -2.50
CA LYS A 3 -5.78 26.46 -1.71
C LYS A 3 -4.85 25.48 -0.98
N TYR A 4 -4.48 25.80 0.25
CA TYR A 4 -3.74 24.88 1.11
C TYR A 4 -4.58 23.61 1.34
N PHE A 5 -4.16 22.51 0.71
CA PHE A 5 -4.73 21.20 0.96
C PHE A 5 -4.21 20.70 2.30
N ILE A 6 -5.07 20.64 3.32
CA ILE A 6 -4.74 20.03 4.62
C ILE A 6 -5.36 18.62 4.62
N PRO A 7 -4.58 17.56 4.33
CA PRO A 7 -5.11 16.20 4.16
C PRO A 7 -5.80 15.69 5.42
N GLN A 8 -5.26 16.07 6.59
CA GLN A 8 -5.73 15.60 7.88
C GLN A 8 -7.14 16.07 8.25
N LYS A 9 -7.60 17.19 7.66
CA LYS A 9 -8.95 17.76 7.89
C LYS A 9 -9.99 17.23 6.91
N ARG A 10 -9.60 16.42 5.92
CA ARG A 10 -10.52 15.80 4.95
C ARG A 10 -10.81 14.35 5.33
N GLY A 11 -11.99 14.11 5.91
CA GLY A 11 -12.45 12.77 6.30
C GLY A 11 -12.34 11.75 5.17
N ALA A 12 -12.75 12.11 3.96
CA ALA A 12 -12.69 11.23 2.79
C ALA A 12 -11.26 10.72 2.48
N HIS A 13 -10.24 11.59 2.60
CA HIS A 13 -8.85 11.18 2.38
C HIS A 13 -8.38 10.20 3.45
N ARG A 14 -8.69 10.46 4.73
CA ARG A 14 -8.37 9.54 5.83
C ARG A 14 -9.01 8.17 5.61
N ILE A 15 -10.29 8.13 5.22
CA ILE A 15 -11.02 6.90 4.95
C ILE A 15 -10.36 6.13 3.80
N ALA A 16 -10.05 6.79 2.68
CA ALA A 16 -9.40 6.17 1.53
C ALA A 16 -8.03 5.56 1.91
N CYS A 17 -7.19 6.30 2.63
CA CYS A 17 -5.88 5.80 3.08
C CYS A 17 -6.01 4.60 4.03
N ILE A 18 -6.96 4.63 4.97
CA ILE A 18 -7.20 3.52 5.89
C ILE A 18 -7.72 2.29 5.13
N ALA A 19 -8.66 2.48 4.20
CA ALA A 19 -9.21 1.40 3.38
C ALA A 19 -8.10 0.73 2.56
N LEU A 20 -7.28 1.53 1.85
CA LEU A 20 -6.16 1.03 1.06
C LEU A 20 -5.13 0.30 1.91
N TYR A 21 -4.74 0.87 3.06
CA TYR A 21 -3.83 0.21 4.00
C TYR A 21 -4.34 -1.16 4.45
N ARG A 22 -5.64 -1.26 4.78
CA ARG A 22 -6.25 -2.52 5.22
C ARG A 22 -6.37 -3.52 4.07
N ALA A 23 -6.69 -3.08 2.87
CA ALA A 23 -6.77 -3.93 1.68
C ALA A 23 -5.40 -4.60 1.41
N LEU A 24 -4.33 -3.79 1.32
CA LEU A 24 -2.97 -4.27 1.11
C LEU A 24 -2.55 -5.30 2.19
N LEU A 25 -2.77 -4.97 3.47
CA LEU A 25 -2.41 -5.89 4.57
C LEU A 25 -3.22 -7.18 4.59
N SER A 26 -4.44 -7.18 4.05
CA SER A 26 -5.27 -8.38 3.98
C SER A 26 -4.74 -9.32 2.89
N LYS A 27 -4.39 -8.77 1.72
CA LYS A 27 -3.81 -9.53 0.60
C LYS A 27 -2.42 -10.09 0.91
N CYS A 28 -1.58 -9.33 1.63
CA CYS A 28 -0.25 -9.82 2.01
C CYS A 28 -0.23 -11.10 2.82
N ARG A 29 -1.31 -11.45 3.54
CA ARG A 29 -1.37 -12.69 4.32
C ARG A 29 -1.62 -13.92 3.46
N LEU A 30 -2.11 -13.73 2.23
CA LEU A 30 -2.42 -14.80 1.29
C LEU A 30 -1.21 -15.18 0.42
N ILE A 31 -0.18 -14.35 0.41
CA ILE A 31 1.03 -14.57 -0.38
C ILE A 31 1.99 -15.36 0.49
N ASP A 32 2.28 -16.59 0.07
CA ASP A 32 3.33 -17.38 0.69
C ASP A 32 4.70 -16.85 0.27
N ILE A 33 5.59 -16.64 1.24
CA ILE A 33 6.91 -16.04 1.02
C ILE A 33 7.94 -17.04 1.50
N PRO A 34 8.96 -17.37 0.69
CA PRO A 34 9.97 -18.31 1.12
C PRO A 34 10.66 -17.85 2.43
N PRO A 35 10.95 -18.78 3.36
CA PRO A 35 11.60 -18.47 4.64
C PRO A 35 12.92 -17.70 4.49
N SER A 36 13.65 -17.91 3.39
CA SER A 36 14.91 -17.21 3.07
C SER A 36 14.77 -15.69 2.97
N PHE A 37 13.57 -15.17 2.68
CA PHE A 37 13.31 -13.73 2.61
C PHE A 37 12.85 -13.12 3.93
N HIS A 38 12.62 -13.93 4.96
CA HIS A 38 12.23 -13.44 6.27
C HIS A 38 13.44 -12.83 6.98
N ARG A 39 13.34 -11.55 7.35
CA ARG A 39 14.38 -10.81 8.08
C ARG A 39 13.99 -10.54 9.55
N GLY A 40 13.05 -11.31 10.09
CA GLY A 40 12.49 -11.20 11.43
C GLY A 40 11.03 -11.68 11.50
N ASP A 41 10.36 -11.44 12.63
CA ASP A 41 9.03 -11.98 12.94
C ASP A 41 7.88 -11.36 12.14
N VAL A 42 8.13 -10.22 11.47
CA VAL A 42 7.12 -9.54 10.67
C VAL A 42 7.25 -9.95 9.21
N PRO A 43 6.18 -10.45 8.56
CA PRO A 43 6.21 -10.75 7.14
C PRO A 43 6.76 -9.58 6.32
N PRO A 44 7.69 -9.81 5.38
CA PRO A 44 8.47 -8.74 4.76
C PRO A 44 7.60 -7.74 3.99
N ILE A 45 6.57 -8.20 3.27
CA ILE A 45 5.67 -7.29 2.54
C ILE A 45 4.86 -6.41 3.51
N LYS A 46 4.36 -6.99 4.62
CA LYS A 46 3.68 -6.23 5.68
C LYS A 46 4.58 -5.15 6.27
N TYR A 47 5.87 -5.44 6.47
CA TYR A 47 6.83 -4.46 6.95
C TYR A 47 7.00 -3.29 5.95
N ILE A 48 7.15 -3.60 4.66
CA ILE A 48 7.32 -2.60 3.59
C ILE A 48 6.10 -1.67 3.52
N ILE A 49 4.87 -2.21 3.50
CA ILE A 49 3.64 -1.42 3.47
C ILE A 49 3.57 -0.47 4.67
N ARG A 50 3.77 -0.99 5.89
CA ARG A 50 3.77 -0.16 7.11
C ARG A 50 4.80 0.97 7.02
N ARG A 51 6.01 0.67 6.53
CA ARG A 51 7.06 1.66 6.35
C ARG A 51 6.66 2.74 5.36
N GLN A 52 6.03 2.38 4.25
CA GLN A 52 5.61 3.34 3.22
C GLN A 52 4.50 4.28 3.70
N PHE A 53 3.49 3.76 4.39
CA PHE A 53 2.42 4.60 4.96
C PHE A 53 2.94 5.56 6.03
N ARG A 54 3.85 5.09 6.90
CA ARG A 54 4.52 5.97 7.88
C ARG A 54 5.33 7.07 7.20
N ARG A 55 6.10 6.73 6.16
CA ARG A 55 6.89 7.71 5.40
C ARG A 55 6.03 8.81 4.79
N ASN A 56 4.83 8.47 4.32
CA ASN A 56 3.93 9.42 3.66
C ASN A 56 2.95 10.13 4.61
N ALA A 57 2.93 9.81 5.91
CA ALA A 57 1.93 10.29 6.86
C ALA A 57 1.88 11.83 7.02
N HIS A 58 3.00 12.50 6.73
CA HIS A 58 3.14 13.96 6.83
C HIS A 58 3.15 14.68 5.48
N VAL A 59 2.94 13.97 4.37
CA VAL A 59 2.88 14.59 3.05
C VAL A 59 1.60 15.41 2.96
N THR A 60 1.74 16.71 2.66
CA THR A 60 0.62 17.66 2.54
C THR A 60 0.38 18.14 1.12
N SER A 61 1.36 17.95 0.22
CA SER A 61 1.25 18.33 -1.18
C SER A 61 0.23 17.46 -1.92
N ALA A 62 -0.82 18.09 -2.46
CA ALA A 62 -1.89 17.38 -3.16
C ALA A 62 -1.39 16.54 -4.37
N PRO A 63 -0.49 17.04 -5.24
CA PRO A 63 0.09 16.22 -6.30
C PRO A 63 0.83 14.98 -5.78
N LEU A 64 1.60 15.12 -4.69
CA LEU A 64 2.33 14.00 -4.10
C LEU A 64 1.37 12.97 -3.49
N LEU A 65 0.26 13.41 -2.91
CA LEU A 65 -0.76 12.49 -2.37
C LEU A 65 -1.50 11.74 -3.47
N VAL A 66 -1.83 12.40 -4.57
CA VAL A 66 -2.43 11.74 -5.74
C VAL A 66 -1.47 10.71 -6.31
N ALA A 67 -0.20 11.06 -6.47
CA ALA A 67 0.83 10.13 -6.95
C ALA A 67 1.01 8.93 -5.99
N ALA A 68 1.09 9.18 -4.68
CA ALA A 68 1.24 8.12 -3.68
C ALA A 68 0.03 7.17 -3.64
N LEU A 69 -1.19 7.70 -3.77
CA LEU A 69 -2.40 6.88 -3.82
C LEU A 69 -2.46 6.03 -5.09
N ARG A 70 -2.07 6.56 -6.25
CA ARG A 70 -1.99 5.78 -7.50
C ARG A 70 -1.05 4.59 -7.36
N VAL A 71 0.16 4.82 -6.88
CA VAL A 71 1.15 3.75 -6.61
C VAL A 71 0.58 2.72 -5.61
N GLY A 72 -0.17 3.19 -4.61
CA GLY A 72 -0.81 2.29 -3.66
C GLY A 72 -1.90 1.40 -4.27
N TYR A 73 -2.69 1.92 -5.22
CA TYR A 73 -3.68 1.14 -5.96
C TYR A 73 -3.02 0.15 -6.93
N GLU A 74 -1.98 0.56 -7.65
CA GLU A 74 -1.18 -0.34 -8.50
C GLU A 74 -0.56 -1.49 -7.68
N ALA A 75 -0.07 -1.18 -6.47
CA ALA A 75 0.44 -2.20 -5.56
C ALA A 75 -0.67 -3.16 -5.06
N GLU A 76 -1.90 -2.67 -4.90
CA GLU A 76 -3.04 -3.52 -4.51
C GLU A 76 -3.41 -4.49 -5.62
N GLU A 77 -3.45 -4.04 -6.86
CA GLU A 77 -3.66 -4.88 -8.04
C GLU A 77 -2.56 -5.94 -8.19
N LEU A 78 -1.29 -5.58 -7.98
CA LEU A 78 -0.17 -6.52 -7.99
C LEU A 78 -0.27 -7.57 -6.87
N LEU A 79 -0.66 -7.17 -5.65
CA LEU A 79 -0.87 -8.13 -4.57
C LEU A 79 -2.11 -8.99 -4.80
N TYR A 80 -3.15 -8.44 -5.42
CA TYR A 80 -4.36 -9.17 -5.79
C TYR A 80 -4.03 -10.29 -6.78
N THR A 81 -3.35 -9.96 -7.88
CA THR A 81 -2.91 -10.91 -8.91
C THR A 81 -2.00 -11.98 -8.32
N ALA A 82 -1.01 -11.60 -7.51
CA ALA A 82 -0.14 -12.53 -6.80
C ALA A 82 -0.89 -13.47 -5.84
N SER A 83 -1.94 -12.97 -5.16
CA SER A 83 -2.74 -13.78 -4.23
C SER A 83 -3.76 -14.69 -4.90
N THR A 84 -4.19 -14.36 -6.13
CA THR A 84 -5.23 -15.11 -6.85
C THR A 84 -4.62 -16.23 -7.72
N GLY A 85 -3.30 -16.23 -7.88
CA GLY A 85 -2.58 -17.34 -8.51
C GLY A 85 -2.89 -17.49 -10.00
N ASP A 86 -3.01 -16.37 -10.74
CA ASP A 86 -3.15 -16.47 -12.19
C ASP A 86 -1.86 -17.07 -12.76
N GLY A 87 -1.92 -18.31 -13.23
CA GLY A 87 -0.75 -19.10 -13.65
C GLY A 87 0.10 -18.43 -14.74
N ALA A 88 -0.45 -17.44 -15.45
CA ALA A 88 0.26 -16.62 -16.40
C ALA A 88 1.32 -15.68 -15.77
N ALA A 89 1.13 -15.26 -14.51
CA ALA A 89 2.05 -14.34 -13.81
C ALA A 89 3.35 -15.01 -13.37
N HIS A 90 3.38 -16.34 -13.25
CA HIS A 90 4.56 -17.12 -12.87
C HIS A 90 5.46 -17.52 -14.05
N SER A 91 5.12 -17.13 -15.29
CA SER A 91 5.75 -17.65 -16.52
C SER A 91 6.69 -16.68 -17.26
N LYS A 92 7.34 -15.72 -16.58
CA LYS A 92 8.36 -14.88 -17.23
C LYS A 92 9.68 -14.86 -16.50
#